data_AF-A0A942HD16-F1
#
_entry.id   AF-A0A942HD16-F1
#
_cell.length_a   1.000
_cell.length_b   1.000
_cell.length_c   1.000
_cell.angle_alpha   90.00
_cell.angle_beta   90.00
_cell.angle_gamma   90.00
#
_symmetry.space_group_name_H-M   'P 1'
#
loop_
_entity.id
_entity.type
_entity.pdbx_description
1 polymer ?
#
loop_
_entity_poly.entity_id
_entity_poly.type
_entity_poly.pdbx_seq_one_letter_code
_entity_poly.pdbx_strand_id
1 'polypeptide(L)'
;MRGSESRALATTGAFRVVHTDDLRDSRGQAYDPRSGELRHLREQKLVRTIPIRDGRALVVLTERGRDVLERNRHEREQHFYSGLQRPRELLHDAKVYQAYEREAERLREDGAVIHRVMLDTELKREYQQFLQEHNRGRPDSDGRPDRSPDEIARWAMDHDLPEKDGHVQFPDARIVYEDRDGREQTRDIEVETLNYRGAHASAKASSGFSRHSAAGMRVVGSRGAGGGGSRRGSGGFAFTASTGRTGGRTPDPRLAEELLR
;
A
#
# COMPACT_ATOMS: atom_id res chain seq x y z
N MET A 1 0.71 -19.87 -19.29
CA MET A 1 0.68 -18.41 -19.08
C MET A 1 1.88 -17.82 -19.79
N ARG A 2 1.72 -16.67 -20.46
CA ARG A 2 2.83 -16.01 -21.18
C ARG A 2 3.70 -15.24 -20.18
N GLY A 3 4.96 -14.95 -20.55
CA GLY A 3 5.89 -14.23 -19.66
C GLY A 3 5.42 -12.82 -19.27
N SER A 4 4.76 -12.09 -20.19
CA SER A 4 4.17 -10.78 -19.91
C SER A 4 2.98 -10.85 -18.96
N GLU A 5 2.12 -11.87 -19.09
CA GLU A 5 1.01 -12.14 -18.17
C GLU A 5 1.51 -12.49 -16.76
N SER A 6 2.56 -13.33 -16.67
CA SER A 6 3.20 -13.66 -15.41
C SER A 6 3.84 -12.43 -14.75
N ARG A 7 4.48 -11.56 -15.53
CA ARG A 7 5.02 -10.29 -15.05
C ARG A 7 3.91 -9.36 -14.55
N ALA A 8 2.83 -9.20 -15.30
CA ALA A 8 1.70 -8.36 -14.90
C ALA A 8 1.06 -8.85 -13.59
N LEU A 9 0.90 -10.17 -13.41
CA LEU A 9 0.45 -10.75 -12.15
C LEU A 9 1.41 -10.46 -11.00
N ALA A 10 2.71 -10.71 -11.19
CA ALA A 10 3.73 -10.49 -10.16
C ALA A 10 3.80 -9.02 -9.74
N THR A 11 3.79 -8.09 -10.69
CA THR A 11 3.73 -6.64 -10.44
C THR A 11 2.46 -6.26 -9.67
N THR A 12 1.29 -6.70 -10.14
CA THR A 12 0.02 -6.40 -9.45
C THR A 12 0.01 -6.96 -8.02
N GLY A 13 0.58 -8.16 -7.83
CA GLY A 13 0.72 -8.78 -6.52
C GLY A 13 1.66 -8.02 -5.59
N ALA A 14 2.76 -7.49 -6.09
CA ALA A 14 3.73 -6.74 -5.28
C ALA A 14 3.18 -5.39 -4.78
N PHE A 15 2.33 -4.71 -5.57
CA PHE A 15 1.83 -3.36 -5.28
C PHE A 15 0.35 -3.28 -4.88
N ARG A 16 -0.34 -4.42 -4.69
CA ARG A 16 -1.81 -4.58 -4.51
C ARG A 16 -2.66 -4.15 -5.69
N VAL A 17 -2.33 -3.00 -6.26
CA VAL A 17 -3.09 -2.34 -7.31
C VAL A 17 -2.16 -1.54 -8.21
N VAL A 18 -2.43 -1.61 -9.51
CA VAL A 18 -1.70 -0.85 -10.53
C VAL A 18 -2.67 -0.31 -11.57
N HIS A 19 -2.31 0.79 -12.23
CA HIS A 19 -3.05 1.22 -13.42
C HIS A 19 -2.77 0.30 -14.60
N THR A 20 -3.78 0.08 -15.44
CA THR A 20 -3.59 -0.62 -16.73
C THR A 20 -2.53 0.05 -17.59
N ASP A 21 -2.47 1.38 -17.54
CA ASP A 21 -1.57 2.19 -18.35
C ASP A 21 -0.11 2.07 -17.91
N ASP A 22 0.15 1.48 -16.74
CA ASP A 22 1.49 1.23 -16.21
C ASP A 22 1.93 -0.23 -16.41
N LEU A 23 1.05 -1.10 -16.92
CA LEU A 23 1.38 -2.47 -17.32
C LEU A 23 1.76 -2.52 -18.80
N ARG A 24 2.69 -3.42 -19.16
CA ARG A 24 3.25 -3.53 -20.51
C ARG A 24 3.07 -4.93 -21.08
N ASP A 25 2.42 -5.05 -22.22
CA ASP A 25 2.12 -6.33 -22.89
C ASP A 25 3.37 -6.94 -23.53
N SER A 26 3.21 -8.09 -24.17
CA SER A 26 4.32 -8.75 -24.89
C SER A 26 4.92 -7.90 -26.02
N ARG A 27 4.26 -6.82 -26.45
CA ARG A 27 4.73 -5.85 -27.46
C ARG A 27 5.25 -4.55 -26.83
N GLY A 28 5.34 -4.49 -25.50
CA GLY A 28 5.74 -3.30 -24.76
C GLY A 28 4.69 -2.18 -24.76
N GLN A 29 3.45 -2.46 -25.18
CA GLN A 29 2.37 -1.48 -25.20
C GLN A 29 1.61 -1.48 -23.87
N ALA A 30 1.00 -0.34 -23.53
CA ALA A 30 0.11 -0.24 -22.38
C ALA A 30 -1.04 -1.25 -22.51
N TYR A 31 -1.44 -1.86 -21.39
CA TYR A 31 -2.55 -2.82 -21.37
C TYR A 31 -3.87 -2.11 -21.68
N ASP A 32 -4.66 -2.65 -22.60
CA ASP A 32 -6.06 -2.27 -22.79
C ASP A 32 -6.95 -2.97 -21.73
N PRO A 33 -7.69 -2.23 -20.87
CA PRO A 33 -8.64 -2.79 -19.91
C PRO A 33 -9.64 -3.81 -20.47
N ARG A 34 -9.98 -3.70 -21.76
CA ARG A 34 -11.07 -4.44 -22.40
C ARG A 34 -10.61 -5.61 -23.25
N SER A 35 -9.33 -5.69 -23.60
CA SER A 35 -8.83 -6.65 -24.59
C SER A 35 -7.47 -7.27 -24.21
N GLY A 36 -6.91 -8.04 -25.13
CA GLY A 36 -5.56 -8.60 -25.02
C GLY A 36 -5.32 -9.50 -23.81
N GLU A 37 -4.10 -9.43 -23.29
CA GLU A 37 -3.60 -10.23 -22.17
C GLU A 37 -4.38 -9.94 -20.87
N LEU A 38 -4.83 -8.70 -20.66
CA LEU A 38 -5.61 -8.33 -19.48
C LEU A 38 -6.97 -9.03 -19.44
N ARG A 39 -7.65 -9.08 -20.60
CA ARG A 39 -8.92 -9.80 -20.73
C ARG A 39 -8.74 -11.26 -20.35
N HIS A 40 -7.67 -11.88 -20.83
CA HIS A 40 -7.39 -13.29 -20.56
C HIS A 40 -7.12 -13.55 -19.06
N LEU A 41 -6.32 -12.71 -18.40
CA LEU A 41 -6.10 -12.79 -16.95
C LEU A 41 -7.40 -12.63 -16.13
N ARG A 42 -8.31 -11.75 -16.59
CA ARG A 42 -9.63 -11.55 -15.97
C ARG A 42 -10.55 -12.75 -16.19
N GLU A 43 -10.59 -13.31 -17.41
CA GLU A 43 -11.39 -14.50 -17.74
C GLU A 43 -10.96 -15.72 -16.92
N GLN A 44 -9.66 -15.85 -16.65
CA GLN A 44 -9.12 -16.86 -15.73
C GLN A 44 -9.34 -16.54 -14.24
N LYS A 45 -9.95 -15.39 -13.93
CA LYS A 45 -10.20 -14.89 -12.57
C LYS A 45 -8.92 -14.70 -11.74
N LEU A 46 -7.79 -14.43 -12.39
CA LEU A 46 -6.51 -14.18 -11.71
C LEU A 46 -6.36 -12.71 -11.29
N VAL A 47 -7.02 -11.81 -12.02
CA VAL A 47 -7.11 -10.38 -11.68
C VAL A 47 -8.55 -9.90 -11.73
N ARG A 48 -8.82 -8.80 -11.02
CA ARG A 48 -10.03 -8.01 -11.14
C ARG A 48 -9.66 -6.62 -11.67
N THR A 49 -10.43 -6.15 -12.64
CA THR A 49 -10.31 -4.78 -13.17
C THR A 49 -11.41 -3.90 -12.59
N ILE A 50 -11.04 -2.72 -12.08
CA ILE A 50 -11.98 -1.73 -11.55
C ILE A 50 -11.91 -0.52 -12.48
N PRO A 51 -13.01 -0.16 -13.17
CA PRO A 51 -13.01 1.02 -14.01
C PRO A 51 -12.86 2.28 -13.17
N ILE A 52 -12.09 3.24 -13.68
CA ILE A 52 -11.96 4.59 -13.14
C ILE A 52 -12.26 5.61 -14.26
N ARG A 53 -12.17 6.91 -13.95
CA ARG A 53 -12.45 7.96 -14.93
C ARG A 53 -11.54 7.88 -16.17
N ASP A 54 -12.03 8.43 -17.27
CA ASP A 54 -11.30 8.56 -18.54
C ASP A 54 -10.98 7.22 -19.23
N GLY A 55 -11.82 6.20 -19.01
CA GLY A 55 -11.67 4.89 -19.66
C GLY A 55 -10.54 4.03 -19.11
N ARG A 56 -9.83 4.51 -18.07
CA ARG A 56 -8.75 3.79 -17.41
C ARG A 56 -9.30 2.75 -16.44
N ALA A 57 -8.45 1.81 -16.03
CA ALA A 57 -8.80 0.86 -14.99
C ALA A 57 -7.64 0.65 -14.00
N LEU A 58 -8.02 0.23 -12.80
CA LEU A 58 -7.12 -0.35 -11.82
C LEU A 58 -7.17 -1.88 -11.94
N VAL A 59 -6.03 -2.53 -11.77
CA VAL A 59 -5.90 -3.99 -11.75
C VAL A 59 -5.54 -4.41 -10.34
N VAL A 60 -6.28 -5.36 -9.79
CA VAL A 60 -6.06 -5.92 -8.45
C VAL A 60 -5.94 -7.44 -8.56
N LEU A 61 -5.00 -8.02 -7.81
CA LEU A 61 -4.79 -9.47 -7.79
C LEU A 61 -5.92 -10.15 -7.00
N THR A 62 -6.47 -11.24 -7.54
CA THR A 62 -7.42 -12.08 -6.79
C THR A 62 -6.67 -13.06 -5.90
N GLU A 63 -7.35 -13.68 -4.93
CA GLU A 63 -6.77 -14.76 -4.13
C GLU A 63 -6.26 -15.91 -5.02
N ARG A 64 -7.02 -16.28 -6.05
CA ARG A 64 -6.61 -17.28 -7.05
C ARG A 64 -5.35 -16.83 -7.81
N GLY A 65 -5.25 -15.56 -8.19
CA GLY A 65 -4.07 -15.00 -8.82
C GLY A 65 -2.84 -15.10 -7.92
N ARG A 66 -3.00 -14.78 -6.63
CA ARG A 66 -1.94 -14.93 -5.61
C ARG A 66 -1.54 -16.38 -5.44
N ASP A 67 -2.48 -17.31 -5.35
CA ASP A 67 -2.16 -18.74 -5.22
C ASP A 67 -1.35 -19.26 -6.41
N VAL A 68 -1.60 -18.73 -7.63
CA VAL A 68 -0.77 -19.04 -8.80
C VAL A 68 0.65 -18.51 -8.62
N LEU A 69 0.84 -17.28 -8.16
CA LEU A 69 2.17 -16.72 -7.90
C LEU A 69 2.92 -17.50 -6.81
N GLU A 70 2.24 -17.79 -5.70
CA GLU A 70 2.84 -18.51 -4.56
C GLU A 70 3.28 -19.93 -4.92
N ARG A 71 2.51 -20.65 -5.75
CA ARG A 71 2.88 -21.99 -6.23
C ARG A 71 4.09 -22.00 -7.16
N ASN A 72 4.36 -20.87 -7.83
CA ASN A 72 5.47 -20.72 -8.77
C ASN A 72 6.58 -19.84 -8.18
N ARG A 73 6.56 -19.61 -6.86
CA ARG A 73 7.58 -18.83 -6.16
C ARG A 73 8.90 -19.61 -6.20
N HIS A 74 9.90 -19.04 -6.87
CA HIS A 74 11.30 -19.37 -6.65
C HIS A 74 11.83 -18.58 -5.45
N GLU A 75 13.01 -18.94 -4.90
CA GLU A 75 13.66 -18.48 -3.64
C GLU A 75 13.60 -16.98 -3.26
N ARG A 76 13.05 -16.11 -4.11
CA ARG A 76 12.80 -14.69 -3.84
C ARG A 76 11.67 -14.47 -2.84
N GLU A 77 11.94 -13.57 -1.90
CA GLU A 77 11.10 -13.28 -0.74
C GLU A 77 9.86 -12.40 -1.00
N GLN A 78 9.68 -11.88 -2.22
CA GLN A 78 8.61 -10.91 -2.54
C GLN A 78 7.23 -11.32 -2.00
N HIS A 79 6.62 -10.51 -1.14
CA HIS A 79 5.24 -10.75 -0.71
C HIS A 79 4.25 -10.39 -1.82
N PHE A 80 3.21 -11.20 -1.98
CA PHE A 80 2.12 -10.96 -2.94
C PHE A 80 0.80 -10.69 -2.20
N TYR A 81 0.22 -9.54 -2.47
CA TYR A 81 -1.05 -9.11 -1.93
C TYR A 81 -2.21 -9.46 -2.86
N SER A 82 -3.37 -9.74 -2.29
CA SER A 82 -4.60 -9.97 -3.03
C SER A 82 -5.82 -9.37 -2.33
N GLY A 83 -6.87 -9.14 -3.10
CA GLY A 83 -8.15 -8.64 -2.59
C GLY A 83 -8.29 -7.13 -2.69
N LEU A 84 -9.51 -6.67 -2.47
CA LEU A 84 -9.91 -5.28 -2.63
C LEU A 84 -9.81 -4.52 -1.30
N GLN A 85 -9.00 -3.47 -1.29
CA GLN A 85 -9.03 -2.44 -0.25
C GLN A 85 -10.08 -1.35 -0.55
N ARG A 86 -10.22 -0.36 0.34
CA ARG A 86 -11.20 0.70 0.16
C ARG A 86 -10.85 1.53 -1.09
N PRO A 87 -11.84 2.03 -1.86
CA PRO A 87 -11.57 2.74 -3.12
C PRO A 87 -10.59 3.93 -3.01
N ARG A 88 -10.58 4.64 -1.87
CA ARG A 88 -9.66 5.76 -1.63
C ARG A 88 -8.21 5.31 -1.45
N GLU A 89 -8.01 4.15 -0.83
CA GLU A 89 -6.69 3.53 -0.63
C GLU A 89 -6.12 3.07 -1.99
N LEU A 90 -6.97 2.53 -2.88
CA LEU A 90 -6.52 2.02 -4.18
C LEU A 90 -5.88 3.08 -5.10
N LEU A 91 -6.40 4.32 -5.10
CA LEU A 91 -5.83 5.41 -5.92
C LEU A 91 -4.52 5.93 -5.35
N HIS A 92 -4.33 5.81 -4.03
CA HIS A 92 -3.07 6.14 -3.38
C HIS A 92 -2.04 5.05 -3.71
N ASP A 93 -2.39 3.78 -3.47
CA ASP A 93 -1.51 2.63 -3.69
C ASP A 93 -1.06 2.53 -5.15
N ALA A 94 -1.92 2.85 -6.13
CA ALA A 94 -1.53 2.85 -7.54
C ALA A 94 -0.40 3.85 -7.85
N LYS A 95 -0.29 4.96 -7.10
CA LYS A 95 0.82 5.92 -7.25
C LYS A 95 2.12 5.42 -6.67
N VAL A 96 2.07 4.50 -5.70
CA VAL A 96 3.27 3.87 -5.12
C VAL A 96 4.00 3.10 -6.21
N TYR A 97 3.29 2.35 -7.06
CA TYR A 97 3.91 1.67 -8.20
C TYR A 97 4.56 2.65 -9.19
N GLN A 98 3.91 3.77 -9.49
CA GLN A 98 4.49 4.80 -10.37
C GLN A 98 5.75 5.45 -9.79
N ALA A 99 5.78 5.66 -8.47
CA ALA A 99 6.98 6.14 -7.78
C ALA A 99 8.09 5.09 -7.78
N TYR A 100 7.73 3.83 -7.53
CA TYR A 100 8.64 2.70 -7.64
C TYR A 100 9.28 2.61 -9.03
N GLU A 101 8.51 2.67 -10.12
CA GLU A 101 9.08 2.51 -11.46
C GLU A 101 10.16 3.58 -11.76
N ARG A 102 9.94 4.83 -11.30
CA ARG A 102 10.94 5.90 -11.44
C ARG A 102 12.21 5.64 -10.63
N GLU A 103 12.08 5.20 -9.38
CA GLU A 103 13.24 4.89 -8.55
C GLU A 103 13.94 3.61 -9.02
N ALA A 104 13.18 2.62 -9.47
CA ALA A 104 13.70 1.38 -10.00
C ALA A 104 14.48 1.59 -11.30
N GLU A 105 14.06 2.52 -12.16
CA GLU A 105 14.81 2.94 -13.36
C GLU A 105 16.18 3.51 -12.95
N ARG A 106 16.21 4.49 -12.05
CA ARG A 106 17.46 5.08 -11.53
C ARG A 106 18.40 4.06 -10.91
N LEU A 107 17.86 3.19 -10.06
CA LEU A 107 18.64 2.10 -9.44
C LEU A 107 19.27 1.19 -10.49
N ARG A 108 18.51 0.80 -11.52
CA ARG A 108 19.03 -0.04 -12.61
C ARG A 108 20.07 0.69 -13.47
N GLU A 109 19.88 1.98 -13.74
CA GLU A 109 20.89 2.81 -14.42
C GLU A 109 22.19 2.87 -13.61
N ASP A 110 22.09 2.87 -12.28
CA ASP A 110 23.22 2.81 -11.35
C ASP A 110 23.82 1.40 -11.20
N GLY A 111 23.31 0.40 -11.92
CA GLY A 111 23.81 -0.98 -11.90
C GLY A 111 23.26 -1.84 -10.76
N ALA A 112 22.22 -1.39 -10.04
CA ALA A 112 21.64 -2.14 -8.94
C ALA A 112 20.72 -3.28 -9.41
N VAL A 113 20.65 -4.34 -8.60
CA VAL A 113 19.74 -5.48 -8.75
C VAL A 113 18.65 -5.41 -7.70
N ILE A 114 17.42 -5.14 -8.13
CA ILE A 114 16.26 -5.09 -7.21
C ILE A 114 15.84 -6.51 -6.82
N HIS A 115 15.77 -6.77 -5.51
CA HIS A 115 15.34 -8.05 -4.96
C HIS A 115 13.84 -8.11 -4.71
N ARG A 116 13.30 -7.10 -4.02
CA ARG A 116 11.88 -7.02 -3.66
C ARG A 116 11.45 -5.59 -3.34
N VAL A 117 10.13 -5.40 -3.29
CA VAL A 117 9.49 -4.22 -2.72
C VAL A 117 8.66 -4.64 -1.51
N MET A 118 8.76 -3.90 -0.42
CA MET A 118 7.94 -4.04 0.78
C MET A 118 6.97 -2.88 0.86
N LEU A 119 5.70 -3.13 1.14
CA LEU A 119 4.74 -2.05 1.40
C LEU A 119 4.72 -1.69 2.89
N ASP A 120 4.20 -0.50 3.20
CA ASP A 120 4.04 0.02 4.57
C ASP A 120 3.45 -1.01 5.56
N THR A 121 2.52 -1.85 5.12
CA THR A 121 1.89 -2.86 5.96
C THR A 121 2.82 -4.00 6.34
N GLU A 122 3.79 -4.37 5.50
CA GLU A 122 4.80 -5.37 5.84
C GLU A 122 5.68 -4.82 6.96
N LEU A 123 6.19 -3.59 6.77
CA LEU A 123 7.01 -2.90 7.77
C LEU A 123 6.26 -2.69 9.09
N LYS A 124 4.99 -2.25 9.01
CA LYS A 124 4.12 -2.12 10.19
C LYS A 124 3.88 -3.48 10.85
N ARG A 125 3.71 -4.56 10.09
CA ARG A 125 3.51 -5.90 10.63
C ARG A 125 4.76 -6.40 11.35
N GLU A 126 5.95 -6.16 10.82
CA GLU A 126 7.23 -6.47 11.50
C GLU A 126 7.35 -5.68 12.80
N TYR A 127 7.07 -4.37 12.76
CA TYR A 127 7.06 -3.53 13.95
C TYR A 127 6.06 -4.01 15.02
N GLN A 128 4.84 -4.35 14.61
CA GLN A 128 3.84 -4.89 15.54
C GLN A 128 4.27 -6.24 16.15
N GLN A 129 4.99 -7.08 15.42
CA GLN A 129 5.54 -8.31 15.97
C GLN A 129 6.63 -8.03 17.00
N PHE A 130 7.53 -7.08 16.73
CA PHE A 130 8.53 -6.61 17.68
C PHE A 130 7.88 -6.09 18.97
N LEU A 131 6.86 -5.23 18.85
CA LEU A 131 6.12 -4.69 19.98
C LEU A 131 5.47 -5.78 20.85
N GLN A 132 5.02 -6.87 20.23
CA GLN A 132 4.28 -7.95 20.91
C GLN A 132 5.14 -9.14 21.32
N GLU A 133 6.41 -9.17 20.97
CA GLU A 133 7.30 -10.31 21.25
C GLU A 133 7.43 -10.62 22.74
N HIS A 134 7.52 -9.59 23.59
CA HIS A 134 7.56 -9.74 25.06
C HIS A 134 6.27 -10.32 25.67
N ASN A 135 5.14 -10.18 24.96
CA ASN A 135 3.85 -10.68 25.40
C ASN A 135 3.60 -12.14 24.99
N ARG A 136 4.47 -12.74 24.16
CA ARG A 136 4.30 -14.12 23.70
C ARG A 136 4.48 -15.09 24.86
N GLY A 137 3.50 -15.97 25.05
CA GLY A 137 3.54 -17.04 26.07
C GLY A 137 3.29 -16.57 27.50
N ARG A 138 2.91 -15.30 27.72
CA ARG A 138 2.56 -14.76 29.04
C ARG A 138 1.05 -14.71 29.21
N PRO A 139 0.44 -15.63 29.98
CA PRO A 139 -1.02 -15.64 30.19
C PRO A 139 -1.52 -14.41 30.96
N ASP A 140 -0.65 -13.75 31.72
CA ASP A 140 -0.97 -12.57 32.54
C ASP A 140 -0.65 -11.23 31.83
N SER A 141 -0.28 -11.26 30.54
CA SER A 141 -0.10 -10.02 29.77
C SER A 141 -1.46 -9.36 29.50
N ASP A 142 -1.55 -8.05 29.74
CA ASP A 142 -2.71 -7.24 29.38
C ASP A 142 -2.82 -6.98 27.86
N GLY A 143 -1.90 -7.54 27.08
CA GLY A 143 -1.81 -7.42 25.61
C GLY A 143 -1.26 -6.08 25.14
N ARG A 144 -0.92 -5.16 26.04
CA ARG A 144 -0.30 -3.88 25.69
C ARG A 144 1.19 -4.10 25.45
N PRO A 145 1.77 -3.55 24.37
CA PRO A 145 3.21 -3.52 24.22
C PRO A 145 3.87 -2.81 25.40
N ASP A 146 4.93 -3.39 25.94
CA ASP A 146 5.71 -2.88 27.07
C ASP A 146 7.10 -2.38 26.66
N ARG A 147 7.35 -2.26 25.35
CA ARG A 147 8.62 -1.76 24.80
C ARG A 147 8.91 -0.35 25.29
N SER A 148 10.13 -0.16 25.79
CA SER A 148 10.65 1.15 26.17
C SER A 148 10.91 2.04 24.94
N PRO A 149 10.94 3.38 25.10
CA PRO A 149 11.34 4.29 24.03
C PRO A 149 12.71 3.97 23.43
N ASP A 150 13.67 3.54 24.25
CA ASP A 150 15.03 3.17 23.79
C ASP A 150 15.02 1.91 22.93
N GLU A 151 14.17 0.93 23.24
CA GLU A 151 13.99 -0.26 22.41
C GLU A 151 13.34 0.10 21.07
N ILE A 152 12.34 0.99 21.08
CA ILE A 152 11.68 1.45 19.86
C ILE A 152 12.67 2.23 18.97
N ALA A 153 13.46 3.12 19.56
CA ALA A 153 14.48 3.89 18.84
C ALA A 153 15.58 2.97 18.25
N ARG A 154 16.02 1.97 19.01
CA ARG A 154 16.98 0.97 18.52
C ARG A 154 16.40 0.14 17.39
N TRP A 155 15.16 -0.34 17.52
CA TRP A 155 14.50 -1.07 16.45
C TRP A 155 14.38 -0.24 15.18
N ALA A 156 13.99 1.04 15.30
CA ALA A 156 13.91 1.95 14.16
C ALA A 156 15.28 2.15 13.49
N MET A 157 16.34 2.34 14.28
CA MET A 157 17.71 2.45 13.78
C MET A 157 18.18 1.17 13.05
N ASP A 158 17.95 -0.01 13.63
CA ASP A 158 18.32 -1.30 13.02
C ASP A 158 17.58 -1.58 11.71
N HIS A 159 16.43 -0.92 11.51
CA HIS A 159 15.62 -1.01 10.30
C HIS A 159 15.76 0.22 9.40
N ASP A 160 16.74 1.12 9.62
CA ASP A 160 16.90 2.35 8.83
C ASP A 160 15.59 3.16 8.69
N LEU A 161 14.79 3.26 9.76
CA LEU A 161 13.53 3.98 9.80
C LEU A 161 13.65 5.21 10.72
N PRO A 162 13.12 6.38 10.31
CA PRO A 162 13.07 7.55 11.18
C PRO A 162 12.16 7.31 12.39
N GLU A 163 12.60 7.78 13.55
CA GLU A 163 11.79 7.88 14.76
C GLU A 163 11.51 9.36 15.04
N LYS A 164 10.27 9.69 15.39
CA LYS A 164 9.85 11.04 15.79
C LYS A 164 8.85 10.99 16.93
N ASP A 165 9.18 11.66 18.03
CA ASP A 165 8.30 11.84 19.21
C ASP A 165 7.82 10.51 19.84
N GLY A 166 8.68 9.50 19.89
CA GLY A 166 8.35 8.14 20.35
C GLY A 166 7.67 7.26 19.30
N HIS A 167 7.66 7.67 18.03
CA HIS A 167 6.92 7.01 16.96
C HIS A 167 7.77 6.76 15.72
N VAL A 168 7.90 5.48 15.36
CA VAL A 168 8.52 5.07 14.10
C VAL A 168 7.69 5.54 12.92
N GLN A 169 8.35 6.16 11.95
CA GLN A 169 7.77 6.60 10.69
C GLN A 169 7.98 5.51 9.64
N PHE A 170 6.91 5.16 8.91
CA PHE A 170 6.95 4.16 7.84
C PHE A 170 6.76 4.84 6.49
N PRO A 171 7.58 4.50 5.47
CA PRO A 171 7.34 4.92 4.10
C PRO A 171 6.14 4.16 3.52
N ASP A 172 5.61 4.63 2.38
CA ASP A 172 4.56 3.92 1.64
C ASP A 172 5.07 2.59 1.05
N ALA A 173 6.33 2.58 0.59
CA ALA A 173 7.03 1.38 0.17
C ALA A 173 8.55 1.50 0.37
N ARG A 174 9.22 0.35 0.43
CA ARG A 174 10.68 0.22 0.50
C ARG A 174 11.16 -0.76 -0.57
N ILE A 175 12.10 -0.33 -1.39
CA ILE A 175 12.84 -1.20 -2.32
C ILE A 175 14.02 -1.80 -1.57
N VAL A 176 14.19 -3.12 -1.65
CA VAL A 176 15.41 -3.82 -1.22
C VAL A 176 16.18 -4.22 -2.48
N TYR A 177 17.44 -3.83 -2.57
CA TYR A 177 18.27 -4.03 -3.74
C TYR A 177 19.72 -4.27 -3.36
N GLU A 178 20.46 -4.93 -4.24
CA GLU A 178 21.92 -5.01 -4.21
C GLU A 178 22.48 -3.86 -5.06
N ASP A 179 23.38 -3.05 -4.51
CA ASP A 179 24.09 -2.04 -5.28
C ASP A 179 25.16 -2.65 -6.21
N ARG A 180 25.81 -1.83 -7.04
CA ARG A 180 26.84 -2.29 -7.99
C ARG A 180 28.04 -2.98 -7.32
N ASP A 181 28.25 -2.77 -6.02
CA ASP A 181 29.34 -3.34 -5.25
C ASP A 181 28.92 -4.65 -4.54
N GLY A 182 27.71 -5.14 -4.78
CA GLY A 182 27.20 -6.35 -4.16
C GLY A 182 26.66 -6.15 -2.74
N ARG A 183 26.43 -4.90 -2.31
CA ARG A 183 25.94 -4.60 -0.95
C ARG A 183 24.43 -4.44 -0.96
N GLU A 184 23.75 -5.10 -0.02
CA GLU A 184 22.33 -4.89 0.19
C GLU A 184 22.07 -3.47 0.71
N GLN A 185 21.09 -2.82 0.11
CA GLN A 185 20.67 -1.46 0.40
C GLN A 185 19.15 -1.37 0.37
N THR A 186 18.64 -0.32 1.00
CA THR A 186 17.21 0.01 0.96
C THR A 186 16.97 1.38 0.33
N ARG A 187 15.78 1.56 -0.26
CA ARG A 187 15.32 2.84 -0.77
C ARG A 187 13.84 3.03 -0.44
N ASP A 188 13.56 4.06 0.33
CA ASP A 188 12.21 4.39 0.77
C ASP A 188 11.49 5.32 -0.21
N ILE A 189 10.22 5.00 -0.45
CA ILE A 189 9.30 5.70 -1.36
C ILE A 189 8.18 6.32 -0.52
N GLU A 190 7.97 7.63 -0.68
CA GLU A 190 6.83 8.36 -0.13
C GLU A 190 6.05 9.05 -1.27
N VAL A 191 4.74 8.83 -1.33
CA VAL A 191 3.84 9.44 -2.31
C VAL A 191 3.15 10.66 -1.70
N GLU A 192 3.59 11.86 -2.08
CA GLU A 192 2.88 13.08 -1.69
C GLU A 192 1.72 13.34 -2.66
N THR A 193 0.51 13.03 -2.21
CA THR A 193 -0.70 13.43 -2.94
C THR A 193 -1.05 14.89 -2.64
N LEU A 194 -0.99 15.77 -3.66
CA LEU A 194 -1.31 17.21 -3.56
C LEU A 194 -2.79 17.54 -3.24
N ASN A 195 -3.52 16.67 -2.54
CA ASN A 195 -4.91 16.89 -2.16
C ASN A 195 -5.13 16.98 -0.64
N TYR A 196 -4.12 17.41 0.12
CA TYR A 196 -4.29 17.78 1.52
C TYR A 196 -4.66 19.26 1.67
N ARG A 197 -5.93 19.62 1.45
CA ARG A 197 -6.50 20.86 1.99
C ARG A 197 -7.18 20.54 3.32
N GLY A 198 -6.47 20.74 4.43
CA GLY A 198 -7.04 20.63 5.78
C GLY A 198 -5.99 20.46 6.90
N ALA A 199 -5.62 21.58 7.53
CA ALA A 199 -5.09 21.73 8.90
C ALA A 199 -3.81 21.01 9.39
N HIS A 200 -3.12 20.15 8.63
CA HIS A 200 -1.88 19.47 9.14
C HIS A 200 -0.64 19.58 8.23
N ALA A 201 -0.50 20.66 7.47
CA ALA A 201 0.63 20.88 6.57
C ALA A 201 2.00 21.13 7.27
N SER A 202 2.15 20.98 8.59
CA SER A 202 3.41 21.26 9.29
C SER A 202 4.12 20.07 9.94
N ALA A 203 3.81 18.81 9.60
CA ALA A 203 4.40 17.65 10.30
C ALA A 203 5.36 16.74 9.50
N LYS A 204 5.45 16.82 8.16
CA LYS A 204 6.24 15.85 7.35
C LYS A 204 7.27 16.45 6.37
N ALA A 205 7.78 17.64 6.66
CA ALA A 205 8.86 18.24 5.86
C ALA A 205 10.29 17.78 6.24
N SER A 206 10.46 16.94 7.27
CA SER A 206 11.79 16.65 7.86
C SER A 206 12.28 15.20 7.76
N SER A 207 11.61 14.29 7.04
CA SER A 207 11.86 12.83 7.17
C SER A 207 12.87 12.19 6.20
N GLY A 208 13.64 12.96 5.41
CA GLY A 208 14.72 12.40 4.58
C GLY A 208 14.30 11.51 3.38
N PHE A 209 13.02 11.21 3.19
CA PHE A 209 12.53 10.37 2.09
C PHE A 209 12.54 11.09 0.73
N SER A 210 12.70 10.31 -0.34
CA SER A 210 12.57 10.79 -1.72
C SER A 210 11.11 11.14 -1.99
N ARG A 211 10.84 12.42 -2.24
CA ARG A 211 9.48 12.95 -2.44
C ARG A 211 9.08 12.94 -3.91
N HIS A 212 7.84 12.52 -4.17
CA HIS A 212 7.23 12.69 -5.48
C HIS A 212 5.88 13.41 -5.36
N SER A 213 5.79 14.63 -5.89
CA SER A 213 4.53 15.36 -6.00
C SER A 213 3.77 14.95 -7.26
N ALA A 214 2.51 14.54 -7.11
CA ALA A 214 1.60 14.35 -8.24
C ALA A 214 0.60 15.52 -8.34
N ALA A 215 0.60 16.23 -9.49
CA ALA A 215 -0.37 17.28 -9.80
C ALA A 215 -1.83 16.79 -9.65
N GLY A 216 -2.69 17.71 -9.24
CA GLY A 216 -3.93 17.44 -8.50
C GLY A 216 -5.00 16.60 -9.19
N MET A 217 -5.87 15.99 -8.37
CA MET A 217 -7.13 15.40 -8.86
C MET A 217 -8.19 15.41 -7.75
N ARG A 218 -9.13 16.36 -7.79
CA ARG A 218 -10.23 16.43 -6.81
C ARG A 218 -11.28 15.34 -7.10
N VAL A 219 -11.76 14.69 -6.04
CA VAL A 219 -12.99 13.91 -6.07
C VAL A 219 -14.16 14.89 -5.94
N VAL A 220 -14.99 15.02 -6.98
CA VAL A 220 -16.26 15.77 -6.87
C VAL A 220 -17.31 14.85 -6.24
N GLY A 221 -17.75 15.21 -5.03
CA GLY A 221 -19.02 14.77 -4.48
C GLY A 221 -20.11 15.78 -4.86
N SER A 222 -21.25 15.27 -5.29
CA SER A 222 -22.41 16.05 -5.72
C SER A 222 -23.30 16.44 -4.53
N ARG A 223 -23.73 17.72 -4.57
CA ARG A 223 -24.95 18.35 -4.00
C ARG A 223 -25.01 18.66 -2.49
N GLY A 224 -25.49 19.88 -2.22
CA GLY A 224 -26.19 20.21 -0.98
C GLY A 224 -25.92 21.63 -0.49
N ALA A 225 -26.68 22.61 -1.01
CA ALA A 225 -26.82 23.91 -0.36
C ALA A 225 -27.49 23.73 1.01
N GLY A 226 -26.99 24.43 2.03
CA GLY A 226 -27.58 24.44 3.37
C GLY A 226 -26.76 25.33 4.29
N GLY A 227 -27.18 26.58 4.44
CA GLY A 227 -26.55 27.55 5.33
C GLY A 227 -26.97 27.40 6.80
N GLY A 228 -26.14 27.97 7.67
CA GLY A 228 -26.55 28.64 8.91
C GLY A 228 -26.78 27.75 10.14
N GLY A 229 -25.94 27.90 11.15
CA GLY A 229 -26.25 27.47 12.52
C GLY A 229 -25.04 27.41 13.45
N SER A 230 -24.87 28.45 14.25
CA SER A 230 -23.88 28.54 15.32
C SER A 230 -24.22 27.62 16.52
N ARG A 231 -23.20 27.12 17.24
CA ARG A 231 -23.03 27.30 18.71
C ARG A 231 -21.80 26.56 19.27
N ARG A 232 -21.25 27.20 20.31
CA ARG A 232 -20.12 26.81 21.17
C ARG A 232 -20.36 25.51 21.95
N GLY A 233 -19.28 24.86 22.38
CA GLY A 233 -19.32 23.89 23.48
C GLY A 233 -17.97 23.23 23.74
N SER A 234 -17.33 23.62 24.83
CA SER A 234 -16.16 23.02 25.49
C SER A 234 -16.43 21.61 26.02
N GLY A 235 -15.40 20.77 26.09
CA GLY A 235 -15.38 19.58 26.95
C GLY A 235 -14.34 18.56 26.52
N GLY A 236 -13.27 18.42 27.31
CA GLY A 236 -12.41 17.25 27.23
C GLY A 236 -13.15 15.99 27.67
N PHE A 237 -12.63 14.81 27.33
CA PHE A 237 -12.50 13.66 28.24
C PHE A 237 -11.83 12.48 27.52
N ALA A 238 -11.19 11.66 28.36
CA ALA A 238 -10.39 10.49 28.09
C ALA A 238 -11.09 9.37 27.31
N PHE A 239 -10.31 8.56 26.59
CA PHE A 239 -10.75 7.26 26.10
C PHE A 239 -10.28 6.15 27.04
N THR A 240 -11.25 5.55 27.73
CA THR A 240 -11.14 4.24 28.36
C THR A 240 -11.41 3.15 27.32
N ALA A 241 -10.73 2.02 27.48
CA ALA A 241 -10.92 0.82 26.69
C ALA A 241 -12.25 0.14 27.05
N SER A 242 -12.92 -0.44 26.04
CA SER A 242 -13.96 -1.45 26.25
C SER A 242 -13.81 -2.54 25.19
N THR A 243 -13.51 -3.72 25.69
CA THR A 243 -13.56 -5.02 25.02
C THR A 243 -15.00 -5.43 24.72
N GLY A 244 -15.26 -5.88 23.49
CA GLY A 244 -16.52 -6.52 23.12
C GLY A 244 -16.33 -7.41 21.89
N ARG A 245 -16.15 -8.71 22.14
CA ARG A 245 -16.08 -9.77 21.12
C ARG A 245 -17.51 -10.26 20.82
N THR A 246 -17.73 -10.69 19.57
CA THR A 246 -18.72 -11.67 19.03
C THR A 246 -19.73 -11.13 18.02
N GLY A 247 -19.87 -11.88 16.91
CA GLY A 247 -20.98 -11.80 15.98
C GLY A 247 -20.59 -11.67 14.51
N GLY A 248 -20.22 -12.78 13.86
CA GLY A 248 -19.99 -12.81 12.41
C GLY A 248 -21.29 -12.59 11.62
N ARG A 249 -21.20 -11.73 10.60
CA ARG A 249 -22.05 -11.73 9.41
C ARG A 249 -21.22 -11.21 8.24
N THR A 250 -20.96 -12.06 7.26
CA THR A 250 -20.50 -11.68 5.94
C THR A 250 -21.50 -10.71 5.31
N PRO A 251 -21.08 -9.54 4.79
CA PRO A 251 -21.98 -8.68 4.05
C PRO A 251 -22.37 -9.33 2.71
N ASP A 252 -23.65 -9.26 2.40
CA ASP A 252 -24.27 -9.71 1.16
C ASP A 252 -23.60 -9.04 -0.08
N PRO A 253 -23.14 -9.81 -1.08
CA PRO A 253 -22.46 -9.28 -2.26
C PRO A 253 -23.36 -8.45 -3.19
N ARG A 254 -24.65 -8.26 -2.89
CA ARG A 254 -25.59 -7.46 -3.71
C ARG A 254 -25.77 -6.00 -3.30
N LEU A 255 -25.06 -5.51 -2.27
CA LEU A 255 -25.14 -4.11 -1.82
C LEU A 255 -23.98 -3.21 -2.31
N ALA A 256 -23.13 -3.70 -3.22
CA ALA A 256 -22.02 -2.94 -3.78
C ALA A 256 -22.34 -2.18 -5.09
N GLU A 257 -23.56 -2.30 -5.62
CA GLU A 257 -23.96 -1.68 -6.91
C GLU A 257 -24.64 -0.31 -6.80
N GLU A 258 -24.92 0.21 -5.60
CA GLU A 258 -25.71 1.46 -5.45
C GLU A 258 -24.89 2.75 -5.24
N LEU A 259 -23.57 2.72 -5.38
CA LEU A 259 -22.71 3.92 -5.24
C LEU A 259 -22.08 4.40 -6.57
N LEU A 260 -22.64 4.00 -7.71
CA LEU A 260 -22.19 4.41 -9.05
C LEU A 260 -23.35 4.82 -9.98
N ARG A 261 -24.32 5.60 -9.47
CA ARG A 261 -25.19 6.45 -10.31
C ARG A 261 -24.99 7.92 -9.97
#